data_AF-A0A5B7B033-F1
#
_entry.id   AF-A0A5B7B033-F1
#
_cell.length_a   1.000
_cell.length_b   1.000
_cell.length_c   1.000
_cell.angle_alpha   90.00
_cell.angle_beta   90.00
_cell.angle_gamma   90.00
#
_symmetry.space_group_name_H-M   'P 1'
#
loop_
_entity.id
_entity.type
_entity.pdbx_description
1 polymer ?
#
loop_
_entity_poly.entity_id
_entity_poly.type
_entity_poly.pdbx_seq_one_letter_code
_entity_poly.pdbx_strand_id
1 'polypeptide(L)'
;MLSINRAIKRSNCFHESGGKNPCHMSSNPYMIMFGITEIVFSQIPDFDQIWWLSIVASVMSFTYSSIGLGLGIAKVVDTGAFKGSLTGISIGTVTQTQKIWRSFQALGDIAFAYSYSIILIEIQDTMKSPASEPEAKTMKKATLISIGVTTAFYMLCGCMGYAAFGDLAPGNLLTGFGFYNPFWLLDIANAAVVVHLVGAYQVYCQPLFAFIEKWAAARWPESTKIKIPAPGPGYNLN
;
A
#
# COMPACT_ATOMS: atom_id res chain seq x y z
N MET A 1 -0.93 -0.71 7.95
CA MET A 1 0.05 -1.67 8.50
C MET A 1 -0.28 -2.16 9.92
N LEU A 2 -0.60 -1.27 10.87
CA LEU A 2 -0.91 -1.62 12.27
C LEU A 2 -2.05 -2.63 12.42
N SER A 3 -3.10 -2.47 11.65
CA SER A 3 -4.25 -3.38 11.66
C SER A 3 -3.94 -4.76 11.05
N ILE A 4 -2.87 -4.87 10.25
CA ILE A 4 -2.57 -6.01 9.36
C ILE A 4 -1.68 -7.03 10.07
N ASN A 5 -0.55 -6.60 10.63
CA ASN A 5 0.28 -7.48 11.46
C ASN A 5 -0.44 -7.92 12.74
N ARG A 6 -1.28 -7.03 13.28
CA ARG A 6 -2.22 -7.38 14.34
C ARG A 6 -3.24 -8.43 13.88
N ALA A 7 -3.76 -8.31 12.66
CA ALA A 7 -4.70 -9.28 12.10
C ALA A 7 -4.06 -10.66 11.93
N ILE A 8 -2.83 -10.76 11.42
CA ILE A 8 -2.09 -12.03 11.28
C ILE A 8 -1.94 -12.73 12.63
N LYS A 9 -1.36 -12.04 13.63
CA LYS A 9 -1.19 -12.69 14.95
C LYS A 9 -2.51 -12.98 15.65
N ARG A 10 -3.53 -12.14 15.47
CA ARG A 10 -4.85 -12.41 16.04
C ARG A 10 -5.52 -13.62 15.38
N SER A 11 -5.42 -13.75 14.06
CA SER A 11 -5.91 -14.90 13.29
C SER A 11 -5.25 -16.18 13.78
N ASN A 12 -3.92 -16.21 13.86
CA ASN A 12 -3.17 -17.38 14.31
C ASN A 12 -3.46 -17.74 15.77
N CYS A 13 -3.52 -16.76 16.68
CA CYS A 13 -3.91 -16.98 18.09
C CYS A 13 -5.32 -17.55 18.23
N PHE A 14 -6.28 -17.04 17.43
CA PHE A 14 -7.66 -17.50 17.49
C PHE A 14 -7.80 -18.93 16.95
N HIS A 15 -7.03 -19.29 15.92
CA HIS A 15 -6.99 -20.66 15.40
C HIS A 15 -6.28 -21.64 16.33
N GLU A 16 -5.12 -21.29 16.90
CA GLU A 16 -4.44 -22.12 17.91
C GLU A 16 -5.31 -22.37 19.14
N SER A 17 -6.10 -21.37 19.56
CA SER A 17 -6.98 -21.49 20.72
C SER A 17 -8.34 -22.12 20.42
N GLY A 18 -8.59 -22.55 19.17
CA GLY A 18 -9.89 -23.09 18.74
C GLY A 18 -11.05 -22.10 18.93
N GLY A 19 -10.78 -20.80 18.84
CA GLY A 19 -11.74 -19.71 18.99
C GLY A 19 -12.16 -19.37 20.42
N LYS A 20 -11.50 -19.94 21.43
CA LYS A 20 -11.89 -19.77 22.85
C LYS A 20 -11.32 -18.51 23.51
N ASN A 21 -10.29 -17.89 22.94
CA ASN A 21 -9.62 -16.74 23.54
C ASN A 21 -9.89 -15.44 22.75
N PRO A 22 -10.16 -14.30 23.42
CA PRO A 22 -10.38 -13.02 22.76
C PRO A 22 -9.12 -12.42 22.10
N CYS A 23 -7.93 -13.00 22.34
CA CYS A 23 -6.64 -12.69 21.70
C CYS A 23 -6.40 -11.18 21.53
N HIS A 24 -6.24 -10.46 22.65
CA HIS A 24 -5.90 -9.04 22.64
C HIS A 24 -4.44 -8.84 22.19
N MET A 25 -4.26 -8.18 21.05
CA MET A 25 -2.95 -7.81 20.51
C MET A 25 -2.75 -6.30 20.60
N SER A 26 -1.59 -5.84 21.08
CA SER A 26 -1.20 -4.42 20.95
C SER A 26 -0.59 -4.17 19.57
N SER A 27 -0.95 -3.05 18.94
CA SER A 27 -0.39 -2.63 17.65
C SER A 27 0.98 -1.94 17.82
N ASN A 28 1.28 -1.44 19.01
CA ASN A 28 2.48 -0.66 19.33
C ASN A 28 3.81 -1.32 18.94
N PRO A 29 4.07 -2.61 19.23
CA PRO A 29 5.35 -3.22 18.86
C PRO A 29 5.59 -3.25 17.34
N TYR A 30 4.55 -3.48 16.54
CA TYR A 30 4.68 -3.46 15.07
C TYR A 30 4.90 -2.05 14.52
N MET A 31 4.34 -1.06 15.20
CA MET A 31 4.50 0.36 14.92
C MET A 31 5.98 0.77 15.09
N ILE A 32 6.56 0.37 16.22
CA ILE A 32 7.97 0.62 16.54
C ILE A 32 8.87 -0.13 15.56
N MET A 33 8.58 -1.42 15.29
CA MET A 33 9.37 -2.23 14.37
C MET A 33 9.37 -1.66 12.95
N PHE A 34 8.22 -1.23 12.43
CA PHE A 34 8.13 -0.57 11.14
C PHE A 34 8.97 0.71 11.12
N GLY A 35 8.81 1.58 12.12
CA GLY A 35 9.59 2.82 12.21
C GLY A 35 11.10 2.56 12.23
N ILE A 36 11.56 1.54 12.95
CA ILE A 36 12.98 1.14 12.95
C ILE A 36 13.41 0.68 11.55
N THR A 37 12.63 -0.16 10.88
CA THR A 37 12.92 -0.60 9.51
C THR A 37 13.01 0.59 8.55
N GLU A 38 12.08 1.54 8.63
CA GLU A 38 12.08 2.72 7.76
C GLU A 38 13.28 3.64 8.03
N ILE A 39 13.72 3.77 9.29
CA ILE A 39 14.95 4.50 9.65
C ILE A 39 16.19 3.83 9.07
N VAL A 40 16.28 2.50 9.13
CA VAL A 40 17.41 1.77 8.57
C VAL A 40 17.45 1.90 7.05
N PHE A 41 16.30 1.73 6.39
CA PHE A 41 16.23 1.86 4.94
C PHE A 41 16.38 3.30 4.44
N SER A 42 16.00 4.33 5.22
CA SER A 42 16.23 5.72 4.82
C SER A 42 17.71 6.10 4.74
N GLN A 43 18.61 5.33 5.34
CA GLN A 43 20.06 5.56 5.20
C GLN A 43 20.61 5.10 3.84
N ILE A 44 19.79 4.47 3.00
CA ILE A 44 20.15 4.05 1.64
C ILE A 44 20.03 5.27 0.72
N PRO A 45 21.13 5.74 0.13
CA PRO A 45 21.24 7.12 -0.33
C PRO A 45 20.67 7.42 -1.71
N ASP A 46 20.18 6.44 -2.49
CA ASP A 46 19.99 6.67 -3.92
C ASP A 46 18.91 5.78 -4.61
N PHE A 47 18.10 6.40 -5.49
CA PHE A 47 16.94 5.79 -6.15
C PHE A 47 17.31 4.69 -7.16
N ASP A 48 18.43 4.85 -7.86
CA ASP A 48 18.99 3.88 -8.80
C ASP A 48 19.46 2.60 -8.10
N GLN A 49 19.71 2.64 -6.78
CA GLN A 49 20.00 1.45 -5.97
C GLN A 49 18.73 0.76 -5.42
N ILE A 50 17.57 1.43 -5.54
CA ILE A 50 16.28 1.01 -4.95
C ILE A 50 15.32 0.46 -6.02
N TRP A 51 15.69 0.42 -7.31
CA TRP A 51 14.84 -0.09 -8.40
C TRP A 51 14.26 -1.50 -8.13
N TRP A 52 15.02 -2.38 -7.47
CA TRP A 52 14.58 -3.73 -7.10
C TRP A 52 13.47 -3.69 -6.03
N LEU A 53 13.51 -2.71 -5.12
CA LEU A 53 12.50 -2.50 -4.09
C LEU A 53 11.16 -2.12 -4.74
N SER A 54 11.19 -1.31 -5.79
CA SER A 54 10.00 -0.95 -6.58
C SER A 54 9.38 -2.17 -7.28
N ILE A 55 10.20 -3.09 -7.81
CA ILE A 55 9.72 -4.34 -8.40
C ILE A 55 9.07 -5.22 -7.33
N VAL A 56 9.75 -5.43 -6.21
CA VAL A 56 9.22 -6.22 -5.09
C VAL A 56 7.91 -5.62 -4.58
N ALA A 57 7.86 -4.31 -4.35
CA ALA A 57 6.66 -3.62 -3.91
C ALA A 57 5.52 -3.76 -4.92
N SER A 58 5.79 -3.65 -6.22
CA SER A 58 4.80 -3.85 -7.28
C SER A 58 4.24 -5.27 -7.30
N VAL A 59 5.11 -6.29 -7.28
CA VAL A 59 4.69 -7.71 -7.22
C VAL A 59 3.83 -7.99 -5.99
N MET A 60 4.22 -7.48 -4.83
CA MET A 60 3.44 -7.61 -3.61
C MET A 60 2.09 -6.90 -3.70
N SER A 61 2.03 -5.75 -4.38
CA SER A 61 0.78 -5.02 -4.66
C SER A 61 -0.22 -5.84 -5.46
N PHE A 62 0.24 -6.40 -6.58
CA PHE A 62 -0.58 -7.30 -7.39
C PHE A 62 -1.00 -8.54 -6.62
N THR A 63 -0.11 -9.08 -5.79
CA THR A 63 -0.37 -10.28 -4.99
C THR A 63 -1.52 -10.04 -4.00
N TYR A 64 -1.42 -9.04 -3.12
CA TYR A 64 -2.48 -8.82 -2.13
C TYR A 64 -3.79 -8.37 -2.77
N SER A 65 -3.73 -7.59 -3.86
CA SER A 65 -4.93 -7.08 -4.54
C SER A 65 -5.66 -8.20 -5.27
N SER A 66 -4.93 -9.11 -5.93
CA SER A 66 -5.52 -10.28 -6.60
C SER A 66 -6.12 -11.25 -5.59
N ILE A 67 -5.46 -11.48 -4.45
CA ILE A 67 -6.02 -12.32 -3.37
C ILE A 67 -7.28 -11.67 -2.81
N GLY A 68 -7.25 -10.37 -2.47
CA GLY A 68 -8.42 -9.65 -1.94
C GLY A 68 -9.60 -9.67 -2.91
N LEU A 69 -9.35 -9.46 -4.21
CA LEU A 69 -10.35 -9.56 -5.26
C LEU A 69 -10.93 -10.98 -5.36
N GLY A 70 -10.09 -12.00 -5.39
CA GLY A 70 -10.50 -13.39 -5.45
C GLY A 70 -11.36 -13.80 -4.25
N LEU A 71 -10.99 -13.36 -3.04
CA LEU A 71 -11.79 -13.57 -1.83
C LEU A 71 -13.13 -12.86 -1.89
N GLY A 72 -13.17 -11.64 -2.44
CA GLY A 72 -14.41 -10.90 -2.69
C GLY A 72 -15.35 -11.64 -3.63
N ILE A 73 -14.84 -12.08 -4.78
CA ILE A 73 -15.59 -12.85 -5.77
C ILE A 73 -16.10 -14.16 -5.14
N ALA A 74 -15.22 -14.92 -4.48
CA ALA A 74 -15.58 -16.16 -3.81
C ALA A 74 -16.70 -15.94 -2.79
N LYS A 75 -16.69 -14.82 -2.06
CA LYS A 75 -17.73 -14.52 -1.08
C LYS A 75 -19.07 -14.15 -1.73
N VAL A 76 -19.05 -13.43 -2.84
CA VAL A 76 -20.28 -13.14 -3.61
C VAL A 76 -20.88 -14.45 -4.15
N VAL A 77 -20.05 -15.35 -4.68
CA VAL A 77 -20.48 -16.67 -5.18
C VAL A 77 -21.05 -17.53 -4.04
N ASP A 78 -20.36 -17.61 -2.90
CA ASP A 78 -20.79 -18.35 -1.70
C ASP A 78 -22.14 -17.86 -1.15
N THR A 79 -22.33 -16.54 -1.10
CA THR A 79 -23.58 -15.94 -0.61
C THR A 79 -24.70 -15.93 -1.64
N GLY A 80 -24.40 -16.15 -2.92
CA GLY A 80 -25.35 -16.13 -4.02
C GLY A 80 -26.02 -14.77 -4.26
N ALA A 81 -25.51 -13.69 -3.67
CA ALA A 81 -26.15 -12.38 -3.68
C ALA A 81 -25.15 -11.22 -3.64
N PHE A 82 -25.53 -10.11 -4.27
CA PHE A 82 -24.84 -8.83 -4.14
C PHE A 82 -25.42 -8.07 -2.95
N LYS A 83 -24.64 -7.89 -1.88
CA LYS A 83 -25.08 -7.19 -0.67
C LYS A 83 -25.01 -5.67 -0.77
N GLY A 84 -24.26 -5.15 -1.73
CA GLY A 84 -24.13 -3.71 -1.96
C GLY A 84 -25.40 -3.08 -2.54
N SER A 85 -25.66 -1.83 -2.16
CA SER A 85 -26.73 -0.99 -2.74
C SER A 85 -26.17 0.14 -3.61
N LEU A 86 -26.95 0.61 -4.60
CA LEU A 86 -26.60 1.77 -5.43
C LEU A 86 -26.49 3.09 -4.64
N THR A 87 -27.12 3.17 -3.47
CA THR A 87 -27.12 4.38 -2.63
C THR A 87 -25.99 4.40 -1.61
N GLY A 88 -25.07 3.43 -1.68
CA GLY A 88 -24.05 3.22 -0.65
C GLY A 88 -24.65 2.65 0.64
N ILE A 89 -23.97 2.91 1.75
CA ILE A 89 -24.38 2.42 3.08
C ILE A 89 -25.79 2.96 3.44
N SER A 90 -26.66 2.09 3.92
CA SER A 90 -28.03 2.45 4.27
C SER A 90 -28.11 3.36 5.51
N ILE A 91 -29.07 4.29 5.49
CA ILE A 91 -29.42 5.09 6.67
C ILE A 91 -30.11 4.13 7.65
N GLY A 92 -29.54 3.98 8.84
CA GLY A 92 -29.91 2.95 9.82
C GLY A 92 -28.70 2.13 10.29
N THR A 93 -27.79 1.79 9.37
CA THR A 93 -26.45 1.27 9.70
C THR A 93 -25.56 2.41 10.20
N VAL A 94 -25.71 3.59 9.60
CA VAL A 94 -25.05 4.84 10.00
C VAL A 94 -26.07 5.97 10.05
N THR A 95 -25.75 7.02 10.79
CA THR A 95 -26.55 8.25 10.78
C THR A 95 -26.38 9.00 9.45
N GLN A 96 -27.32 9.90 9.12
CA GLN A 96 -27.23 10.72 7.90
C GLN A 96 -25.93 11.54 7.85
N THR A 97 -25.56 12.17 8.96
CA THR A 97 -24.32 12.94 9.08
C THR A 97 -23.09 12.05 8.87
N GLN A 98 -23.08 10.85 9.43
CA GLN A 98 -22.00 9.89 9.22
C GLN A 98 -21.91 9.42 7.77
N LYS A 99 -23.05 9.23 7.09
CA LYS A 99 -23.09 8.90 5.66
C LYS A 99 -22.42 9.99 4.84
N ILE A 100 -22.78 11.25 5.06
CA ILE A 100 -22.15 12.41 4.41
C ILE A 100 -20.64 12.45 4.71
N TRP A 101 -20.28 12.32 5.98
CA TRP A 101 -18.88 12.35 6.41
C TRP A 101 -18.04 11.20 5.81
N ARG A 102 -18.60 9.99 5.69
CA ARG A 102 -17.94 8.85 5.03
C ARG A 102 -17.79 9.07 3.53
N SER A 103 -18.74 9.74 2.87
CA SER A 103 -18.58 10.12 1.46
C SER A 103 -17.40 11.09 1.26
N PHE A 104 -17.25 12.09 2.13
CA PHE A 104 -16.09 12.99 2.07
C PHE A 104 -14.77 12.29 2.37
N GLN A 105 -14.74 11.37 3.35
CA GLN A 105 -13.57 10.54 3.61
C GLN A 105 -13.20 9.70 2.38
N ALA A 106 -14.18 9.07 1.72
CA ALA A 106 -13.94 8.29 0.52
C ALA A 106 -13.33 9.15 -0.62
N LEU A 107 -13.77 10.39 -0.79
CA LEU A 107 -13.14 11.34 -1.73
C LEU A 107 -11.69 11.65 -1.33
N GLY A 108 -11.42 11.84 -0.04
CA GLY A 108 -10.08 12.03 0.49
C GLY A 108 -9.17 10.82 0.27
N ASP A 109 -9.70 9.62 0.52
CA ASP A 109 -8.98 8.35 0.30
C ASP A 109 -8.64 8.15 -1.19
N ILE A 110 -9.57 8.48 -2.09
CA ILE A 110 -9.32 8.46 -3.55
C ILE A 110 -8.24 9.48 -3.93
N ALA A 111 -8.34 10.72 -3.45
CA ALA A 111 -7.35 11.75 -3.75
C ALA A 111 -5.96 11.37 -3.24
N PHE A 112 -5.87 10.81 -2.02
CA PHE A 112 -4.63 10.31 -1.44
C PHE A 112 -4.05 9.15 -2.27
N ALA A 113 -4.89 8.22 -2.73
CA ALA A 113 -4.46 7.06 -3.50
C ALA A 113 -3.86 7.40 -4.88
N TYR A 114 -4.12 8.61 -5.41
CA TYR A 114 -3.54 9.12 -6.66
C TYR A 114 -2.45 10.19 -6.45
N SER A 115 -1.94 10.35 -5.22
CA SER A 115 -0.86 11.30 -4.92
C SER A 115 0.52 10.69 -5.23
N TYR A 116 0.95 10.78 -6.49
CA TYR A 116 2.28 10.30 -6.93
C TYR A 116 3.09 11.35 -7.71
N SER A 117 2.63 12.60 -7.78
CA SER A 117 3.22 13.66 -8.61
C SER A 117 4.69 13.95 -8.28
N ILE A 118 5.07 13.89 -7.00
CA ILE A 118 6.48 14.10 -6.57
C ILE A 118 7.37 12.98 -7.12
N ILE A 119 6.92 11.73 -7.06
CA ILE A 119 7.65 10.58 -7.60
C ILE A 119 7.76 10.68 -9.13
N LEU A 120 6.71 11.14 -9.82
CA LEU A 120 6.72 11.29 -11.27
C LEU A 120 7.81 12.25 -11.75
N ILE A 121 8.05 13.35 -11.02
CA ILE A 121 9.11 14.33 -11.35
C ILE A 121 10.49 13.69 -11.16
N GLU A 122 10.71 12.93 -10.09
CA GLU A 122 11.98 12.24 -9.85
C GLU A 122 12.29 11.17 -10.92
N ILE A 123 11.27 10.41 -11.32
CA ILE A 123 11.42 9.44 -12.41
C ILE A 123 11.73 10.17 -13.72
N GLN A 124 11.09 11.32 -13.98
CA GLN A 124 11.39 12.14 -15.15
C GLN A 124 12.86 12.58 -15.20
N ASP A 125 13.39 13.07 -14.09
CA ASP A 125 14.76 13.58 -13.99
C ASP A 125 15.83 12.48 -14.12
N THR A 126 15.49 11.24 -13.75
CA THR A 126 16.42 10.10 -13.75
C THR A 126 16.34 9.20 -14.99
N MET A 127 15.25 9.27 -15.76
CA MET A 127 15.08 8.41 -16.92
C MET A 127 15.99 8.82 -18.09
N LYS A 128 16.90 7.93 -18.46
CA LYS A 128 17.68 8.05 -19.71
C LYS A 128 16.77 7.75 -20.91
N SER A 129 16.31 8.78 -21.62
CA SER A 129 15.57 8.58 -22.87
C SER A 129 16.53 8.48 -24.07
N PRO A 130 16.27 7.56 -25.01
CA PRO A 130 17.05 7.50 -26.25
C PRO A 130 16.91 8.83 -27.00
N ALA A 131 17.99 9.30 -27.63
CA ALA A 131 18.04 10.59 -28.33
C ALA A 131 16.92 10.80 -29.39
N SER A 132 16.29 9.71 -29.83
CA SER A 132 15.19 9.69 -30.80
C SER A 132 13.79 9.94 -30.22
N GLU A 133 13.57 9.89 -28.90
CA GLU A 133 12.24 10.08 -28.29
C GLU A 133 12.28 11.06 -27.10
N PRO A 134 11.36 12.04 -27.01
CA PRO A 134 11.26 12.91 -25.83
C PRO A 134 10.87 12.15 -24.56
N GLU A 135 11.53 12.41 -23.43
CA GLU A 135 11.24 11.85 -22.10
C GLU A 135 9.75 11.92 -21.72
N ALA A 136 9.11 13.04 -22.07
CA ALA A 136 7.69 13.26 -21.84
C ALA A 136 6.79 12.21 -22.51
N LYS A 137 7.18 11.67 -23.67
CA LYS A 137 6.41 10.66 -24.38
C LYS A 137 6.46 9.32 -23.66
N THR A 138 7.66 8.89 -23.23
CA THR A 138 7.87 7.68 -22.43
C THR A 138 7.11 7.77 -21.11
N MET A 139 7.24 8.89 -20.39
CA MET A 139 6.53 9.09 -19.13
C MET A 139 5.02 9.11 -19.28
N LYS A 140 4.50 9.76 -20.32
CA LYS A 140 3.05 9.78 -20.56
C LYS A 140 2.50 8.38 -20.78
N LYS A 141 3.21 7.54 -21.55
CA LYS A 141 2.82 6.15 -21.78
C LYS A 141 2.87 5.33 -20.48
N ALA A 142 3.96 5.42 -19.73
CA ALA A 142 4.12 4.72 -18.46
C ALA A 142 3.04 5.12 -17.44
N THR A 143 2.79 6.44 -17.33
CA THR A 143 1.78 7.00 -16.43
C THR A 143 0.38 6.54 -16.82
N LEU A 144 0.03 6.57 -18.11
CA LEU A 144 -1.27 6.12 -18.60
C LEU A 144 -1.54 4.65 -18.23
N ILE A 145 -0.56 3.78 -18.45
CA ILE A 145 -0.66 2.36 -18.12
C ILE A 145 -0.78 2.17 -16.60
N SER A 146 0.08 2.85 -15.83
CA SER A 146 0.09 2.74 -14.36
C SER A 146 -1.23 3.18 -13.74
N ILE A 147 -1.77 4.35 -14.13
CA ILE A 147 -3.07 4.84 -13.67
C ILE A 147 -4.17 3.86 -14.10
N GLY A 148 -4.17 3.40 -15.36
CA GLY A 148 -5.20 2.49 -15.87
C GLY A 148 -5.27 1.19 -15.08
N VAL A 149 -4.11 0.56 -14.82
CA VAL A 149 -4.02 -0.68 -14.04
C VAL A 149 -4.43 -0.45 -12.60
N THR A 150 -3.93 0.61 -11.95
CA THR A 150 -4.26 0.94 -10.56
C THR A 150 -5.76 1.20 -10.39
N THR A 151 -6.35 1.98 -11.31
CA THR A 151 -7.79 2.27 -11.34
C THR A 151 -8.59 0.98 -11.48
N ALA A 152 -8.20 0.09 -12.38
CA ALA A 152 -8.89 -1.19 -12.58
C ALA A 152 -8.88 -2.03 -11.29
N PHE A 153 -7.73 -2.17 -10.63
CA PHE A 153 -7.64 -2.93 -9.38
C PHE A 153 -8.43 -2.29 -8.24
N TYR A 154 -8.37 -0.95 -8.08
CA TYR A 154 -9.15 -0.25 -7.06
C TYR A 154 -10.64 -0.41 -7.29
N MET A 155 -11.11 -0.25 -8.52
CA MET A 155 -12.52 -0.45 -8.86
C MET A 155 -12.94 -1.90 -8.64
N LEU A 156 -12.16 -2.88 -9.09
CA LEU A 156 -12.49 -4.30 -8.92
C LEU A 156 -12.54 -4.69 -7.44
N CYS A 157 -11.53 -4.32 -6.65
CA CYS A 157 -11.49 -4.64 -5.22
C CYS A 157 -12.58 -3.89 -4.43
N GLY A 158 -12.81 -2.62 -4.73
CA GLY A 158 -13.86 -1.81 -4.10
C GLY A 158 -15.26 -2.34 -4.41
N CYS A 159 -15.55 -2.60 -5.69
CA CYS A 159 -16.84 -3.13 -6.12
C CYS A 159 -17.09 -4.54 -5.59
N MET A 160 -16.13 -5.47 -5.70
CA MET A 160 -16.31 -6.84 -5.20
C MET A 160 -16.33 -6.91 -3.67
N GLY A 161 -15.53 -6.08 -3.00
CA GLY A 161 -15.60 -5.94 -1.55
C GLY A 161 -16.97 -5.44 -1.07
N TYR A 162 -17.49 -4.39 -1.71
CA TYR A 162 -18.81 -3.88 -1.39
C TYR A 162 -19.94 -4.84 -1.81
N ALA A 163 -19.79 -5.57 -2.91
CA ALA A 163 -20.70 -6.63 -3.29
C ALA A 163 -20.74 -7.77 -2.25
N ALA A 164 -19.59 -8.15 -1.70
CA ALA A 164 -19.47 -9.23 -0.73
C ALA A 164 -20.01 -8.87 0.67
N PHE A 165 -19.82 -7.63 1.11
CA PHE A 165 -20.09 -7.20 2.48
C PHE A 165 -21.20 -6.15 2.64
N GLY A 166 -21.57 -5.43 1.59
CA GLY A 166 -22.60 -4.41 1.60
C GLY A 166 -22.34 -3.31 2.63
N ASP A 167 -23.36 -2.98 3.42
CA ASP A 167 -23.31 -2.01 4.51
C ASP A 167 -22.22 -2.30 5.56
N LEU A 168 -21.78 -3.55 5.67
CA LEU A 168 -20.74 -4.01 6.59
C LEU A 168 -19.35 -4.06 5.95
N ALA A 169 -19.18 -3.46 4.76
CA ALA A 169 -17.89 -3.41 4.09
C ALA A 169 -16.83 -2.77 5.01
N PRO A 170 -15.72 -3.49 5.28
CA PRO A 170 -14.66 -2.98 6.13
C PRO A 170 -13.82 -1.93 5.39
N GLY A 171 -13.20 -1.01 6.12
CA GLY A 171 -12.25 -0.05 5.53
C GLY A 171 -10.99 -0.70 4.95
N ASN A 172 -10.58 -1.86 5.48
CA ASN A 172 -9.60 -2.75 4.84
C ASN A 172 -10.32 -4.02 4.39
N LEU A 173 -10.38 -4.25 3.08
CA LEU A 173 -11.03 -5.40 2.46
C LEU A 173 -10.62 -6.73 3.13
N LEU A 174 -9.32 -6.92 3.39
CA LEU A 174 -8.79 -8.16 3.95
C LEU A 174 -9.30 -8.46 5.36
N THR A 175 -9.64 -7.44 6.15
CA THR A 175 -10.18 -7.66 7.50
C THR A 175 -11.58 -8.28 7.50
N GLY A 176 -12.36 -8.10 6.44
CA GLY A 176 -13.67 -8.74 6.28
C GLY A 176 -13.58 -10.25 6.11
N PHE A 177 -12.41 -10.75 5.70
CA PHE A 177 -12.12 -12.17 5.51
C PHE A 177 -11.39 -12.79 6.70
N GLY A 178 -11.34 -12.15 7.87
CA GLY A 178 -10.58 -12.60 9.04
C GLY A 178 -10.82 -14.03 9.53
N PHE A 179 -11.87 -14.69 9.05
CA PHE A 179 -12.22 -16.09 9.34
C PHE A 179 -12.31 -16.98 8.08
N TYR A 180 -11.77 -16.50 6.94
CA TYR A 180 -11.81 -17.23 5.68
C TYR A 180 -10.88 -18.42 5.75
N ASN A 181 -11.42 -19.61 5.48
CA ASN A 181 -10.62 -20.82 5.34
C ASN A 181 -10.26 -21.04 3.86
N PRO A 182 -8.97 -21.26 3.54
CA PRO A 182 -7.86 -21.43 4.47
C PRO A 182 -7.18 -20.09 4.86
N PHE A 183 -6.92 -19.91 6.16
CA PHE A 183 -6.40 -18.67 6.75
C PHE A 183 -4.99 -18.27 6.28
N TRP A 184 -4.17 -19.22 5.82
CA TRP A 184 -2.82 -18.93 5.31
C TRP A 184 -2.84 -17.97 4.12
N LEU A 185 -3.89 -18.02 3.29
CA LEU A 185 -4.00 -17.16 2.11
C LEU A 185 -4.19 -15.69 2.54
N LEU A 186 -4.97 -15.48 3.61
CA LEU A 186 -5.15 -14.18 4.21
C LEU A 186 -3.86 -13.66 4.85
N ASP A 187 -3.09 -14.54 5.50
CA ASP A 187 -1.80 -14.18 6.08
C ASP A 187 -0.79 -13.77 4.99
N ILE A 188 -0.74 -14.46 3.86
CA ILE A 188 0.08 -14.08 2.70
C ILE A 188 -0.33 -12.70 2.17
N ALA A 189 -1.63 -12.44 2.00
CA ALA A 189 -2.10 -11.14 1.53
C ALA A 189 -1.72 -10.01 2.49
N ASN A 190 -1.88 -10.23 3.79
CA ASN A 190 -1.50 -9.26 4.82
C ASN A 190 0.02 -9.04 4.86
N ALA A 191 0.84 -10.09 4.72
CA ALA A 191 2.29 -9.97 4.63
C ALA A 191 2.72 -9.22 3.37
N ALA A 192 2.07 -9.48 2.22
CA ALA A 192 2.33 -8.74 0.99
C ALA A 192 1.99 -7.25 1.12
N VAL A 193 0.90 -6.88 1.80
CA VAL A 193 0.62 -5.45 2.11
C VAL A 193 1.75 -4.84 2.94
N VAL A 194 2.28 -5.56 3.93
CA VAL A 194 3.40 -5.09 4.75
C VAL A 194 4.64 -4.81 3.91
N VAL A 195 5.05 -5.76 3.07
CA VAL A 195 6.22 -5.59 2.20
C VAL A 195 6.01 -4.47 1.18
N HIS A 196 4.81 -4.38 0.59
CA HIS A 196 4.45 -3.30 -0.32
C HIS A 196 4.55 -1.93 0.36
N LEU A 197 4.02 -1.78 1.58
CA LEU A 197 4.04 -0.51 2.31
C LEU A 197 5.46 -0.06 2.69
N VAL A 198 6.33 -0.99 3.08
CA VAL A 198 7.74 -0.69 3.34
C VAL A 198 8.41 -0.15 2.07
N GLY A 199 8.24 -0.85 0.94
CA GLY A 199 8.81 -0.41 -0.33
C GLY A 199 8.26 0.93 -0.81
N ALA A 200 6.94 1.10 -0.74
CA ALA A 200 6.26 2.31 -1.16
C ALA A 200 6.64 3.52 -0.29
N TYR A 201 6.78 3.34 1.03
CA TYR A 201 7.21 4.41 1.93
C TYR A 201 8.61 4.91 1.56
N GLN A 202 9.56 4.00 1.35
CA GLN A 202 10.92 4.37 0.95
C GLN A 202 10.92 5.15 -0.35
N VAL A 203 10.30 4.62 -1.40
CA VAL A 203 10.20 5.31 -2.71
C VAL A 203 9.53 6.69 -2.58
N TYR A 204 8.48 6.81 -1.75
CA TYR A 204 7.77 8.08 -1.57
C TYR A 204 8.59 9.11 -0.79
N CYS A 205 9.33 8.69 0.23
CA CYS A 205 10.06 9.59 1.13
C CYS A 205 11.41 10.03 0.58
N GLN A 206 12.03 9.28 -0.33
CA GLN A 206 13.35 9.60 -0.89
C GLN A 206 13.44 11.02 -1.49
N PRO A 207 12.50 11.52 -2.32
CA PRO A 207 12.56 12.89 -2.84
C PRO A 207 12.49 13.95 -1.73
N LEU A 208 11.73 13.67 -0.67
CA LEU A 208 11.64 14.54 0.51
C LEU A 208 12.95 14.54 1.30
N PHE A 209 13.56 13.37 1.51
CA PHE A 209 14.86 13.26 2.18
C PHE A 209 15.94 13.99 1.39
N ALA A 210 16.01 13.78 0.07
CA ALA A 210 16.93 14.51 -0.80
C ALA A 210 16.76 16.04 -0.71
N PHE A 211 15.51 16.52 -0.69
CA PHE A 211 15.21 17.95 -0.52
C PHE A 211 15.72 18.49 0.84
N ILE A 212 15.43 17.78 1.94
CA ILE A 212 15.85 18.18 3.29
C ILE A 212 17.37 18.11 3.44
N GLU A 213 18.02 17.07 2.93
CA GLU A 213 19.47 16.90 3.00
C GLU A 213 20.21 17.97 2.20
N LYS A 214 19.70 18.34 1.02
CA LYS A 214 20.27 19.41 0.20
C LYS A 214 20.17 20.75 0.92
N TRP A 215 19.02 21.03 1.56
CA TRP A 215 18.84 22.22 2.38
C TRP A 215 19.78 22.23 3.60
N ALA A 216 19.88 21.12 4.31
CA ALA A 216 20.73 20.98 5.49
C ALA A 216 22.21 21.14 5.14
N ALA A 217 22.67 20.55 4.03
CA ALA A 217 24.04 20.69 3.54
C ALA A 217 24.39 22.13 3.18
N ALA A 218 23.45 22.89 2.60
CA ALA A 218 23.65 24.30 2.32
C ALA A 218 23.69 25.15 3.61
N ARG A 219 22.93 24.76 4.64
CA ARG A 219 22.83 25.49 5.91
C ARG A 219 24.00 25.20 6.87
N TRP A 220 24.53 23.98 6.87
CA TRP A 220 25.61 23.51 7.73
C TRP A 220 26.66 22.71 6.91
N PRO A 221 27.56 23.42 6.20
CA PRO A 221 28.54 22.78 5.31
C PRO A 221 29.56 21.88 6.03
N GLU A 222 29.80 22.10 7.32
CA GLU A 222 30.74 21.32 8.15
C GLU A 222 30.13 20.03 8.74
N SER A 223 28.89 19.68 8.39
CA SER A 223 28.21 18.50 8.96
C SER A 223 28.69 17.19 8.33
N THR A 224 28.96 16.18 9.16
CA THR A 224 29.36 14.84 8.70
C THR A 224 28.14 14.04 8.25
N LYS A 225 28.13 13.55 7.01
CA LYS A 225 27.09 12.64 6.50
C LYS A 225 27.42 11.21 6.90
N ILE A 226 26.47 10.51 7.54
CA ILE A 226 26.54 9.06 7.78
C ILE A 226 25.81 8.38 6.62
N LYS A 227 26.52 7.61 5.79
CA LYS A 227 25.92 6.82 4.71
C LYS A 227 26.14 5.33 4.99
N ILE A 228 25.10 4.51 4.84
CA ILE A 228 25.21 3.05 4.94
C ILE A 228 25.29 2.49 3.50
N PRO A 229 26.29 1.66 3.16
CA PRO A 229 26.36 1.05 1.83
C PRO A 229 25.19 0.08 1.62
N ALA A 230 24.51 0.20 0.47
CA ALA A 230 23.39 -0.67 0.11
C ALA A 230 23.87 -2.09 -0.24
N PRO A 231 23.12 -3.15 0.12
CA PRO A 231 23.39 -4.50 -0.35
C PRO A 231 22.91 -4.68 -1.80
N GLY A 232 23.84 -4.81 -2.75
CA GLY A 232 23.56 -5.12 -4.15
C GLY A 232 24.74 -4.80 -5.08
N PRO A 233 24.82 -5.38 -6.28
CA PRO A 233 25.82 -4.98 -7.27
C PRO A 233 25.54 -3.53 -7.68
N GLY A 234 26.38 -2.61 -7.22
CA GLY A 234 26.33 -1.21 -7.63
C GLY A 234 26.51 -1.10 -9.12
N TYR A 235 25.53 -0.48 -9.81
CA TYR A 235 25.71 -0.09 -11.19
C TYR A 235 26.66 1.10 -11.22
N ASN A 236 27.85 0.92 -11.82
CA ASN A 236 28.74 2.03 -12.15
C ASN A 236 28.08 2.86 -13.26
N LEU A 237 27.64 4.07 -12.90
CA LEU A 237 27.28 5.10 -13.85
C LEU A 237 28.54 5.91 -14.16
N ASN A 238 29.17 5.60 -15.30
CA ASN A 238 30.01 6.57 -16.03
C ASN A 238 29.11 7.63 -16.67
#